data_AF-A0A4P9WWL0-F1
#
_entry.id   AF-A0A4P9WWL0-F1
#
_cell.length_a   1.000
_cell.length_b   1.000
_cell.length_c   1.000
_cell.angle_alpha   90.00
_cell.angle_beta   90.00
_cell.angle_gamma   90.00
#
_symmetry.space_group_name_H-M   'P 1'
#
loop_
_entity.id
_entity.type
_entity.pdbx_description
1 polymer ?
#
loop_
_entity_poly.entity_id
_entity_poly.type
_entity_poly.pdbx_seq_one_letter_code
_entity_poly.pdbx_strand_id
1 'polypeptide(L)'
;MGAAKGPSGKGAPTTGVVKRVNTVHAARKPAQEIQKRSPDAAREAAWLPPLQRHVRPDGSVEYVTVRVRVLSGDTDHDFNAKFPDGPIEARDITDVIAAKEGLTSLSAALFSLWIVGKDLEIQLQPDMDIFVIMCKWYQFMMQYAHFPEASNPNDSINRHWFIYRREASLSRQLEITCKEDVAIKLLYGEAKRNIHSGRWPCSIGDAISLAALQLQSISGDYHVKKNPHGYLSRNDAYKNFIPRHLHGKLKPSKWEAALTMQYKENSG
;
A
#
# COMPACT_ATOMS: atom_id res chain seq x y z
N MET A 1 -28.31 14.55 77.10
CA MET A 1 -27.78 13.54 78.05
C MET A 1 -28.13 12.16 77.53
N GLY A 2 -27.10 11.32 77.31
CA GLY A 2 -27.13 9.86 77.12
C GLY A 2 -27.97 9.27 75.97
N ALA A 3 -27.69 8.08 75.43
CA ALA A 3 -26.54 7.18 75.46
C ALA A 3 -26.86 6.07 74.43
N ALA A 4 -25.82 5.45 73.88
CA ALA A 4 -25.86 4.33 72.95
C ALA A 4 -26.41 3.01 73.55
N LYS A 5 -26.90 2.11 72.69
CA LYS A 5 -26.68 0.65 72.74
C LYS A 5 -27.24 -0.06 71.49
N GLY A 6 -26.43 -0.93 70.86
CA GLY A 6 -26.87 -1.90 69.85
C GLY A 6 -27.66 -3.07 70.46
N PRO A 7 -28.12 -4.06 69.65
CA PRO A 7 -27.24 -5.19 69.34
C PRO A 7 -27.38 -5.82 67.94
N SER A 8 -26.43 -6.72 67.70
CA SER A 8 -26.19 -7.65 66.59
C SER A 8 -27.34 -8.56 66.15
N GLY A 9 -27.40 -8.87 64.85
CA GLY A 9 -28.12 -10.01 64.27
C GLY A 9 -27.57 -10.38 62.88
N LYS A 10 -27.29 -11.67 62.68
CA LYS A 10 -26.49 -12.29 61.61
C LYS A 10 -27.24 -12.43 60.27
N GLY A 11 -26.50 -12.42 59.16
CA GLY A 11 -26.94 -12.93 57.86
C GLY A 11 -25.80 -12.92 56.82
N ALA A 12 -25.22 -14.08 56.53
CA ALA A 12 -24.34 -14.30 55.37
C ALA A 12 -25.16 -14.20 54.07
N PRO A 13 -24.56 -13.89 52.90
CA PRO A 13 -24.14 -15.00 52.06
C PRO A 13 -22.93 -14.76 51.11
N THR A 14 -22.31 -15.90 50.78
CA THR A 14 -21.74 -16.30 49.48
C THR A 14 -20.57 -15.51 48.86
N THR A 15 -19.40 -16.14 48.97
CA THR A 15 -18.20 -16.00 48.16
C THR A 15 -18.47 -16.29 46.68
N GLY A 16 -18.47 -15.23 45.86
CA GLY A 16 -18.37 -15.32 44.41
C GLY A 16 -16.91 -15.34 43.96
N VAL A 17 -16.43 -16.48 43.48
CA VAL A 17 -15.10 -16.64 42.87
C VAL A 17 -15.03 -15.82 41.59
N VAL A 18 -14.25 -14.74 41.59
CA VAL A 18 -13.92 -13.97 40.37
C VAL A 18 -12.96 -14.80 39.52
N LYS A 19 -13.48 -15.49 38.51
CA LYS A 19 -12.66 -16.08 37.44
C LYS A 19 -12.01 -14.96 36.64
N ARG A 20 -10.70 -14.80 36.79
CA ARG A 20 -9.86 -14.05 35.83
C ARG A 20 -9.99 -14.71 34.46
N VAL A 21 -10.67 -14.05 33.52
CA VAL A 21 -10.64 -14.41 32.11
C VAL A 21 -9.41 -13.78 31.49
N ASN A 22 -8.47 -14.61 31.06
CA ASN A 22 -7.29 -14.23 30.28
C ASN A 22 -7.72 -13.59 28.94
N THR A 23 -7.72 -12.26 28.86
CA THR A 23 -7.91 -11.48 27.63
C THR A 23 -6.62 -11.39 26.81
N VAL A 24 -6.14 -12.53 26.28
CA VAL A 24 -4.98 -12.55 25.35
C VAL A 24 -5.35 -13.15 23.98
N HIS A 25 -6.61 -13.55 23.74
CA HIS A 25 -7.03 -14.18 22.48
C HIS A 25 -8.13 -13.47 21.69
N ALA A 26 -8.60 -12.29 22.14
CA ALA A 26 -9.66 -11.55 21.44
C ALA A 26 -9.16 -10.63 20.31
N ALA A 27 -7.86 -10.30 20.26
CA ALA A 27 -7.34 -9.27 19.34
C ALA A 27 -6.95 -9.79 17.92
N ARG A 28 -7.00 -11.10 17.66
CA ARG A 28 -6.56 -11.69 16.37
C ARG A 28 -7.67 -11.86 15.32
N LYS A 29 -8.94 -11.78 15.70
CA LYS A 29 -10.08 -12.04 14.79
C LYS A 29 -10.44 -10.89 13.82
N PRO A 30 -10.19 -9.58 14.09
CA PRO A 30 -10.57 -8.54 13.13
C PRO A 30 -9.74 -8.55 11.83
N ALA A 31 -8.46 -8.91 11.91
CA ALA A 31 -7.55 -8.83 10.76
C ALA A 31 -7.86 -9.86 9.66
N GLN A 32 -8.33 -11.06 10.03
CA GLN A 32 -8.66 -12.13 9.08
C GLN A 32 -9.99 -11.88 8.35
N GLU A 33 -10.91 -11.13 8.98
CA GLU A 33 -12.21 -10.81 8.38
C GLU A 33 -12.13 -9.60 7.44
N ILE A 34 -11.20 -8.69 7.69
CA ILE A 34 -10.91 -7.53 6.83
C ILE A 34 -10.15 -7.95 5.56
N GLN A 35 -9.34 -9.00 5.59
CA GLN A 35 -8.69 -9.57 4.38
C GLN A 35 -9.68 -10.12 3.34
N LYS A 36 -10.95 -10.32 3.69
CA LYS A 36 -12.02 -10.64 2.72
C LYS A 36 -12.56 -9.41 1.99
N ARG A 37 -12.22 -8.20 2.45
CA ARG A 37 -12.52 -6.94 1.76
C ARG A 37 -11.36 -6.63 0.81
N SER A 38 -11.65 -5.96 -0.30
CA SER A 38 -10.69 -5.64 -1.37
C SER A 38 -9.32 -5.19 -0.84
N PRO A 39 -8.21 -5.40 -1.56
CA PRO A 39 -6.86 -5.03 -1.11
C PRO A 39 -6.72 -3.61 -0.54
N ASP A 40 -7.49 -2.65 -1.06
CA ASP A 40 -7.52 -1.27 -0.56
C ASP A 40 -8.14 -1.14 0.85
N ALA A 41 -9.17 -1.92 1.17
CA ALA A 41 -9.81 -1.91 2.49
C ALA A 41 -8.93 -2.55 3.57
N ALA A 42 -8.17 -3.59 3.21
CA ALA A 42 -7.14 -4.14 4.08
C ALA A 42 -6.00 -3.13 4.30
N ARG A 43 -5.61 -2.37 3.27
CA ARG A 43 -4.62 -1.29 3.36
C ARG A 43 -5.06 -0.19 4.33
N GLU A 44 -6.32 0.24 4.26
CA GLU A 44 -6.87 1.25 5.18
C GLU A 44 -6.90 0.79 6.64
N ALA A 45 -7.22 -0.49 6.86
CA ALA A 45 -7.32 -1.05 8.20
C ALA A 45 -5.95 -1.22 8.89
N ALA A 46 -4.89 -1.43 8.12
CA ALA A 46 -3.52 -1.58 8.60
C ALA A 46 -2.71 -0.27 8.54
N TRP A 47 -3.37 0.87 8.29
CA TRP A 47 -2.68 2.14 8.15
C TRP A 47 -1.97 2.55 9.45
N LEU A 48 -0.75 3.04 9.29
CA LEU A 48 0.04 3.69 10.33
C LEU A 48 0.57 5.01 9.74
N PRO A 49 0.82 6.04 10.55
CA PRO A 49 1.48 7.25 10.05
C PRO A 49 2.80 6.88 9.38
N PRO A 50 3.07 7.35 8.14
CA PRO A 50 4.29 7.03 7.43
C PRO A 50 5.52 7.78 7.98
N LEU A 51 5.31 8.72 8.90
CA LEU A 51 6.34 9.50 9.57
C LEU A 51 6.20 9.33 11.08
N GLN A 52 7.25 8.85 11.75
CA GLN A 52 7.23 8.57 13.18
C GLN A 52 8.49 9.08 13.86
N ARG A 53 8.33 9.92 14.89
CA ARG A 53 9.44 10.35 15.74
C ARG A 53 9.62 9.37 16.88
N HIS A 54 10.83 8.87 17.06
CA HIS A 54 11.20 8.03 18.17
C HIS A 54 11.88 8.90 19.21
N VAL A 55 11.24 9.06 20.37
CA VAL A 55 11.65 10.00 21.41
C VAL A 55 12.21 9.21 22.61
N ARG A 56 13.33 9.67 23.14
CA ARG A 56 13.96 9.13 24.36
C ARG A 56 13.17 9.54 25.60
N PRO A 57 13.39 8.89 26.77
CA PRO A 57 12.74 9.28 28.02
C PRO A 57 12.99 10.73 28.46
N ASP A 58 14.08 11.34 28.00
CA ASP A 58 14.44 12.75 28.26
C ASP A 58 13.70 13.76 27.35
N GLY A 59 12.86 13.28 26.43
CA GLY A 59 12.12 14.11 25.48
C GLY A 59 12.90 14.47 24.20
N SER A 60 14.17 14.08 24.08
CA SER A 60 14.94 14.27 22.84
C SER A 60 14.51 13.27 21.76
N VAL A 61 14.47 13.70 20.50
CA VAL A 61 14.23 12.79 19.37
C VAL A 61 15.52 12.00 19.13
N GLU A 62 15.42 10.68 19.17
CA GLU A 62 16.52 9.77 18.87
C GLU A 62 16.71 9.64 17.35
N TYR A 63 15.62 9.39 16.63
CA TYR A 63 15.56 9.32 15.17
C TYR A 63 14.12 9.44 14.67
N VAL A 64 14.00 9.67 13.38
CA VAL A 64 12.73 9.69 12.65
C VAL A 64 12.69 8.46 11.75
N THR A 65 11.60 7.69 11.80
CA THR A 65 11.33 6.64 10.81
C THR A 65 10.42 7.20 9.73
N VAL A 66 10.84 7.05 8.47
CA VAL A 66 10.03 7.33 7.29
C VAL A 66 9.72 6.01 6.60
N ARG A 67 8.44 5.76 6.38
CA ARG A 67 7.93 4.60 5.66
C ARG A 67 7.43 5.00 4.28
N VAL A 68 8.05 4.43 3.25
CA VAL A 68 7.76 4.70 1.84
C VAL A 68 7.38 3.41 1.14
N ARG A 69 6.27 3.42 0.41
CA ARG A 69 5.89 2.28 -0.42
C ARG A 69 6.69 2.27 -1.71
N VAL A 70 7.22 1.11 -2.05
CA VAL A 70 7.90 0.83 -3.32
C VAL A 70 7.10 -0.22 -4.08
N LEU A 71 6.80 0.05 -5.36
CA LEU A 71 6.09 -0.86 -6.24
C LEU A 71 7.12 -1.56 -7.13
N SER A 72 7.46 -2.82 -6.85
CA SER A 72 8.54 -3.54 -7.53
C SER A 72 8.00 -4.79 -8.23
N GLY A 73 7.66 -4.60 -9.50
CA GLY A 73 7.12 -5.63 -10.38
C GLY A 73 5.87 -6.32 -9.84
N ASP A 74 5.99 -7.59 -9.45
CA ASP A 74 4.88 -8.37 -8.90
C ASP A 74 4.60 -8.20 -7.41
N THR A 75 5.49 -7.48 -6.74
CA THR A 75 5.42 -7.24 -5.29
C THR A 75 5.37 -5.75 -4.99
N ASP A 76 4.75 -5.40 -3.86
CA ASP A 76 4.97 -4.11 -3.21
C ASP A 76 5.56 -4.33 -1.81
N HIS A 77 6.41 -3.42 -1.38
CA HIS A 77 6.96 -3.43 -0.04
C HIS A 77 7.00 -2.02 0.54
N ASP A 78 6.93 -1.95 1.86
CA ASP A 78 7.15 -0.71 2.59
C ASP A 78 8.64 -0.63 2.98
N PHE A 79 9.37 0.28 2.35
CA PHE A 79 10.72 0.65 2.74
C PHE A 79 10.66 1.50 4.01
N ASN A 80 11.47 1.16 5.02
CA ASN A 80 11.55 1.90 6.27
C ASN A 80 12.99 2.37 6.47
N ALA A 81 13.19 3.68 6.49
CA ALA A 81 14.49 4.29 6.77
C ALA A 81 14.46 5.16 8.01
N LYS A 82 15.60 5.19 8.69
CA LYS A 82 15.85 6.02 9.87
C LYS A 82 16.66 7.24 9.46
N PHE A 83 16.22 8.39 9.91
CA PHE A 83 16.86 9.68 9.69
C PHE A 83 17.16 10.33 11.04
N PRO A 84 18.22 11.16 11.14
CA PRO A 84 18.43 11.97 12.32
C PRO A 84 17.26 12.94 12.54
N ASP A 85 17.18 13.50 13.75
CA ASP A 85 16.27 14.63 14.00
C ASP A 85 16.76 15.86 13.23
N GLY A 86 15.81 16.64 12.70
CA GLY A 86 16.08 17.79 11.85
C GLY A 86 15.27 17.80 10.56
N PRO A 87 15.55 18.73 9.65
CA PRO A 87 14.97 18.75 8.30
C PRO A 87 15.31 17.45 7.58
N ILE A 88 14.34 16.90 6.86
CA ILE A 88 14.54 15.75 5.97
C ILE A 88 13.97 16.13 4.62
N GLU A 89 14.85 16.29 3.63
CA GLU A 89 14.44 16.62 2.28
C GLU A 89 13.90 15.38 1.57
N ALA A 90 13.02 15.59 0.59
CA ALA A 90 12.52 14.49 -0.24
C ALA A 90 13.68 13.72 -0.91
N ARG A 91 14.75 14.42 -1.29
CA ARG A 91 15.96 13.82 -1.87
C ARG A 91 16.66 12.84 -0.95
N ASP A 92 16.80 13.16 0.33
CA ASP A 92 17.45 12.28 1.32
C ASP A 92 16.76 10.92 1.35
N ILE A 93 15.43 10.93 1.24
CA ILE A 93 14.62 9.71 1.21
C ILE A 93 14.80 8.96 -0.11
N THR A 94 14.70 9.66 -1.25
CA THR A 94 14.80 9.01 -2.56
C THR A 94 16.20 8.43 -2.81
N ASP A 95 17.25 9.09 -2.34
CA ASP A 95 18.64 8.63 -2.49
C ASP A 95 18.88 7.35 -1.70
N VAL A 96 18.36 7.29 -0.47
CA VAL A 96 18.43 6.10 0.37
C VAL A 96 17.65 4.93 -0.23
N ILE A 97 16.46 5.18 -0.80
CA ILE A 97 15.68 4.15 -1.51
C ILE A 97 16.43 3.69 -2.76
N ALA A 98 16.90 4.60 -3.60
CA ALA A 98 17.61 4.30 -4.83
C ALA A 98 18.86 3.44 -4.56
N ALA A 99 19.66 3.81 -3.55
CA ALA A 99 20.82 3.03 -3.14
C ALA A 99 20.43 1.62 -2.65
N LYS A 100 19.30 1.48 -1.93
CA LYS A 100 18.84 0.18 -1.43
C LYS A 100 18.33 -0.74 -2.54
N GLU A 101 17.56 -0.20 -3.47
CA GLU A 101 17.03 -0.94 -4.62
C GLU A 101 18.14 -1.28 -5.63
N GLY A 102 19.30 -0.60 -5.54
CA GLY A 102 20.45 -0.82 -6.41
C GLY A 102 20.38 -0.02 -7.71
N LEU A 103 19.69 1.12 -7.69
CA LEU A 103 19.58 2.02 -8.84
C LEU A 103 20.87 2.80 -9.08
N THR A 104 21.26 2.93 -10.33
CA THR A 104 22.26 3.93 -10.72
C THR A 104 21.72 5.36 -10.56
N SER A 105 22.58 6.36 -10.41
CA SER A 105 22.15 7.76 -10.33
C SER A 105 21.34 8.22 -11.54
N LEU A 106 21.61 7.65 -12.72
CA LEU A 106 20.86 7.94 -13.94
C LEU A 106 19.43 7.39 -13.86
N SER A 107 19.26 6.15 -13.44
CA SER A 107 17.94 5.53 -13.32
C SER A 107 17.16 6.00 -12.09
N ALA A 108 17.85 6.42 -11.03
CA ALA A 108 17.23 7.04 -9.85
C ALA A 108 16.45 8.30 -10.23
N ALA A 109 16.92 9.07 -11.22
CA ALA A 109 16.25 10.27 -11.72
C ALA A 109 14.90 9.99 -12.42
N LEU A 110 14.55 8.72 -12.68
CA LEU A 110 13.25 8.33 -13.23
C LEU A 110 12.14 8.33 -12.18
N PHE A 111 12.48 8.50 -10.90
CA PHE A 111 11.58 8.34 -9.78
C PHE A 111 11.64 9.54 -8.84
N SER A 112 10.55 9.72 -8.09
CA SER A 112 10.41 10.79 -7.12
C SER A 112 9.59 10.32 -5.92
N LEU A 113 9.61 11.12 -4.86
CA LEU A 113 8.79 10.90 -3.68
C LEU A 113 7.42 11.55 -3.88
N TRP A 114 6.38 10.76 -3.70
CA TRP A 114 5.00 11.22 -3.80
C TRP A 114 4.26 11.08 -2.49
N ILE A 115 3.36 12.01 -2.24
CA ILE A 115 2.36 11.94 -1.17
C ILE A 115 1.04 11.59 -1.83
N VAL A 116 0.45 10.48 -1.40
CA VAL A 116 -0.81 9.97 -1.94
C VAL A 116 -1.83 9.94 -0.82
N GLY A 117 -2.94 10.65 -0.97
CA GLY A 117 -4.14 10.57 -0.13
C GLY A 117 -5.31 9.94 -0.89
N LYS A 118 -6.53 10.15 -0.40
CA LYS A 118 -7.74 9.56 -0.99
C LYS A 118 -7.98 10.01 -2.44
N ASP A 119 -7.95 11.32 -2.69
CA ASP A 119 -8.20 11.91 -4.01
C ASP A 119 -7.19 13.02 -4.36
N LEU A 120 -6.06 13.06 -3.66
CA LEU A 120 -4.96 14.00 -3.89
C LEU A 120 -3.63 13.26 -3.94
N GLU A 121 -2.87 13.50 -4.99
CA GLU A 121 -1.52 12.96 -5.16
C GLU A 121 -0.57 14.09 -5.56
N ILE A 122 0.47 14.32 -4.75
CA ILE A 122 1.42 15.41 -4.97
C ILE A 122 2.82 14.82 -5.05
N GLN A 123 3.55 15.18 -6.10
CA GLN A 123 4.97 14.90 -6.20
C GLN A 123 5.74 15.96 -5.42
N LEU A 124 6.71 15.54 -4.62
CA LEU A 124 7.60 16.46 -3.91
C LEU A 124 8.78 16.87 -4.79
N GLN A 125 9.15 18.14 -4.70
CA GLN A 125 10.43 18.57 -5.25
C GLN A 125 11.56 18.07 -4.34
N PRO A 126 12.75 17.77 -4.91
CA PRO A 126 13.82 17.12 -4.15
C PRO A 126 14.26 17.88 -2.90
N ASP A 127 14.20 19.21 -2.91
CA ASP A 127 14.62 20.14 -1.85
C ASP A 127 13.53 20.45 -0.80
N MET A 128 12.35 19.85 -0.92
CA MET A 128 11.27 20.07 0.05
C MET A 128 11.49 19.27 1.33
N ASP A 129 11.46 19.96 2.48
CA ASP A 129 11.39 19.34 3.80
C ASP A 129 10.02 18.66 4.00
N ILE A 130 10.03 17.34 4.21
CA ILE A 130 8.81 16.55 4.39
C ILE A 130 7.98 17.02 5.60
N PHE A 131 8.61 17.49 6.68
CA PHE A 131 7.88 17.92 7.87
C PHE A 131 7.08 19.19 7.58
N VAL A 132 7.66 20.13 6.83
CA VAL A 132 6.99 21.37 6.43
C VAL A 132 5.76 21.06 5.57
N ILE A 133 5.88 20.10 4.65
CA ILE A 133 4.76 19.67 3.81
C ILE A 133 3.69 18.96 4.64
N MET A 134 4.07 18.09 5.59
CA MET A 134 3.13 17.38 6.46
C MET A 134 2.34 18.27 7.40
N CYS A 135 2.91 19.38 7.87
CA CYS A 135 2.16 20.39 8.60
C CYS A 135 1.06 21.06 7.76
N LYS A 136 1.18 21.04 6.43
CA LYS A 136 0.23 21.68 5.49
C LYS A 136 -0.69 20.69 4.78
N TRP A 137 -0.50 19.38 4.98
CA TRP A 137 -1.23 18.36 4.22
C TRP A 137 -2.76 18.52 4.31
N TYR A 138 -3.28 18.79 5.51
CA TYR A 138 -4.71 18.99 5.71
C TYR A 138 -5.25 20.20 4.92
N GLN A 139 -4.46 21.26 4.78
CA GLN A 139 -4.82 22.44 3.98
C GLN A 139 -4.88 22.09 2.50
N PHE A 140 -3.95 21.27 2.01
CA PHE A 140 -3.96 20.79 0.63
C PHE A 140 -5.16 19.89 0.35
N MET A 141 -5.54 19.02 1.29
CA MET A 141 -6.75 18.20 1.20
C MET A 141 -8.02 19.06 1.12
N MET A 142 -8.12 20.12 1.93
CA MET A 142 -9.23 21.07 1.85
C MET A 142 -9.24 21.85 0.52
N GLN A 143 -8.09 22.38 0.12
CA GLN A 143 -7.97 23.29 -1.01
C GLN A 143 -8.13 22.59 -2.36
N TYR A 144 -7.47 21.45 -2.54
CA TYR A 144 -7.36 20.79 -3.85
C TYR A 144 -8.26 19.57 -4.01
N ALA A 145 -8.60 18.88 -2.90
CA ALA A 145 -9.52 17.74 -2.93
C ALA A 145 -10.91 18.07 -2.39
N HIS A 146 -11.13 19.31 -1.92
CA HIS A 146 -12.42 19.81 -1.46
C HIS A 146 -13.07 18.96 -0.34
N PHE A 147 -12.24 18.39 0.55
CA PHE A 147 -12.73 17.69 1.74
C PHE A 147 -12.83 18.63 2.93
N PRO A 148 -14.01 19.11 3.31
CA PRO A 148 -14.16 19.98 4.48
C PRO A 148 -13.75 19.29 5.79
N GLU A 149 -13.93 17.96 5.89
CA GLU A 149 -13.56 17.15 7.06
C GLU A 149 -12.05 17.20 7.35
N ALA A 150 -11.23 17.53 6.34
CA ALA A 150 -9.80 17.69 6.50
C ALA A 150 -9.43 18.85 7.44
N SER A 151 -10.37 19.75 7.78
CA SER A 151 -10.14 20.79 8.79
C SER A 151 -9.76 20.24 10.16
N ASN A 152 -10.11 18.98 10.46
CA ASN A 152 -9.56 18.24 11.59
C ASN A 152 -8.33 17.45 11.12
N PRO A 153 -7.09 17.82 11.51
CA PRO A 153 -5.88 17.12 11.08
C PRO A 153 -5.85 15.62 11.42
N ASN A 154 -6.62 15.19 12.43
CA ASN A 154 -6.69 13.79 12.85
C ASN A 154 -7.79 12.99 12.14
N ASP A 155 -8.59 13.61 11.28
CA ASP A 155 -9.60 12.89 10.50
C ASP A 155 -8.94 11.89 9.54
N SER A 156 -9.59 10.74 9.37
CA SER A 156 -9.14 9.70 8.44
C SER A 156 -8.96 10.17 7.00
N ILE A 157 -9.63 11.24 6.57
CA ILE A 157 -9.45 11.81 5.23
C ILE A 157 -8.04 12.36 5.01
N ASN A 158 -7.33 12.74 6.08
CA ASN A 158 -5.96 13.25 6.04
C ASN A 158 -4.91 12.13 6.01
N ARG A 159 -5.31 10.85 6.05
CA ARG A 159 -4.39 9.73 5.87
C ARG A 159 -3.72 9.82 4.51
N HIS A 160 -2.43 9.56 4.52
CA HIS A 160 -1.58 9.60 3.35
C HIS A 160 -0.52 8.50 3.41
N TRP A 161 0.10 8.27 2.26
CA TRP A 161 1.24 7.38 2.09
C TRP A 161 2.34 8.12 1.34
N PHE A 162 3.58 7.89 1.73
CA PHE A 162 4.70 8.14 0.85
C PHE A 162 4.83 6.99 -0.14
N ILE A 163 4.99 7.30 -1.41
CA ILE A 163 5.21 6.32 -2.47
C ILE A 163 6.40 6.76 -3.31
N TYR A 164 7.36 5.85 -3.51
CA TYR A 164 8.44 6.01 -4.46
C TYR A 164 7.95 5.50 -5.82
N ARG A 165 7.80 6.40 -6.79
CA ARG A 165 7.21 6.09 -8.09
C ARG A 165 7.71 7.05 -9.16
N ARG A 166 7.31 6.82 -10.42
CA ARG A 166 7.76 7.57 -11.60
C ARG A 166 7.68 9.08 -11.39
N GLU A 167 8.74 9.78 -11.80
CA GLU A 167 8.79 11.24 -11.89
C GLU A 167 7.77 11.73 -12.94
N ALA A 168 6.90 12.66 -12.56
CA ALA A 168 5.79 13.14 -13.39
C ALA A 168 6.29 13.81 -14.67
N SER A 169 7.36 14.60 -14.56
CA SER A 169 7.93 15.36 -15.67
C SER A 169 8.82 14.53 -16.60
N LEU A 170 9.02 13.25 -16.30
CA LEU A 170 9.87 12.36 -17.09
C LEU A 170 9.34 12.20 -18.52
N SER A 171 10.22 12.45 -19.49
CA SER A 171 9.89 12.23 -20.90
C SER A 171 9.82 10.74 -21.25
N ARG A 172 8.89 10.39 -22.15
CA ARG A 172 8.76 9.03 -22.68
C ARG A 172 10.06 8.51 -23.32
N GLN A 173 10.83 9.38 -23.96
CA GLN A 173 12.08 8.98 -24.62
C GLN A 173 13.10 8.48 -23.60
N LEU A 174 13.28 9.21 -22.49
CA LEU A 174 14.20 8.81 -21.42
C LEU A 174 13.80 7.48 -20.81
N GLU A 175 12.50 7.30 -20.56
CA GLU A 175 11.96 6.05 -20.03
C GLU A 175 12.23 4.85 -20.94
N ILE A 176 11.98 4.96 -22.25
CA ILE A 176 12.21 3.87 -23.22
C ILE A 176 13.70 3.51 -23.34
N THR A 177 14.59 4.48 -23.16
CA THR A 177 16.04 4.26 -23.22
C THR A 177 16.59 3.55 -21.98
N CYS A 178 15.86 3.52 -20.87
CA CYS A 178 16.27 2.79 -19.69
C CYS A 178 16.31 1.27 -19.97
N LYS A 179 17.44 0.63 -19.65
CA LYS A 179 17.66 -0.82 -19.78
C LYS A 179 18.01 -1.49 -18.45
N GLU A 180 17.96 -0.73 -17.36
CA GLU A 180 18.31 -1.23 -16.04
C GLU A 180 17.13 -2.03 -15.46
N ASP A 181 17.35 -3.32 -15.19
CA ASP A 181 16.30 -4.25 -14.75
C ASP A 181 15.54 -3.76 -13.51
N VAL A 182 16.24 -3.18 -12.54
CA VAL A 182 15.63 -2.66 -11.30
C VAL A 182 14.66 -1.52 -11.63
N ALA A 183 15.10 -0.56 -12.45
CA ALA A 183 14.25 0.55 -12.86
C ALA A 183 13.04 0.08 -13.68
N ILE A 184 13.24 -0.86 -14.59
CA ILE A 184 12.15 -1.47 -15.38
C ILE A 184 11.14 -2.16 -14.46
N LYS A 185 11.59 -2.89 -13.44
CA LYS A 185 10.70 -3.53 -12.44
C LYS A 185 9.88 -2.51 -11.67
N LEU A 186 10.47 -1.39 -11.27
CA LEU A 186 9.77 -0.34 -10.54
C LEU A 186 8.70 0.35 -11.42
N LEU A 187 9.07 0.70 -12.66
CA LEU A 187 8.13 1.27 -13.63
C LEU A 187 6.99 0.29 -13.96
N TYR A 188 7.31 -0.99 -14.15
CA TYR A 188 6.31 -2.04 -14.36
C TYR A 188 5.37 -2.21 -13.16
N GLY A 189 5.91 -2.19 -11.93
CA GLY A 189 5.11 -2.29 -10.71
C GLY A 189 4.05 -1.18 -10.60
N GLU A 190 4.44 0.06 -10.89
CA GLU A 190 3.51 1.19 -10.96
C GLU A 190 2.50 1.03 -12.10
N ALA A 191 2.97 0.73 -13.32
CA ALA A 191 2.12 0.59 -14.49
C ALA A 191 1.02 -0.45 -14.29
N LYS A 192 1.41 -1.62 -13.78
CA LYS A 192 0.48 -2.70 -13.45
C LYS A 192 -0.55 -2.25 -12.43
N ARG A 193 -0.14 -1.58 -11.34
CA ARG A 193 -1.08 -1.08 -10.33
C ARG A 193 -2.10 -0.12 -10.95
N ASN A 194 -1.66 0.78 -11.82
CA ASN A 194 -2.53 1.77 -12.48
C ASN A 194 -3.51 1.12 -13.46
N ILE A 195 -3.09 0.10 -14.21
CA ILE A 195 -3.97 -0.70 -15.08
C ILE A 195 -4.99 -1.47 -14.24
N HIS A 196 -4.55 -2.16 -13.19
CA HIS A 196 -5.42 -2.99 -12.36
C HIS A 196 -6.46 -2.19 -11.60
N SER A 197 -6.09 -1.03 -11.07
CA SER A 197 -7.02 -0.12 -10.39
C SER A 197 -8.01 0.53 -11.35
N GLY A 198 -7.75 0.48 -12.66
CA GLY A 198 -8.55 1.15 -13.68
C GLY A 198 -8.20 2.62 -13.88
N ARG A 199 -7.11 3.11 -13.27
CA ARG A 199 -6.59 4.46 -13.51
C ARG A 199 -6.12 4.63 -14.96
N TRP A 200 -5.56 3.57 -15.54
CA TRP A 200 -5.25 3.50 -16.97
C TRP A 200 -6.26 2.57 -17.64
N PRO A 201 -7.31 3.13 -18.29
CA PRO A 201 -8.29 2.31 -19.00
C PRO A 201 -7.60 1.63 -20.18
N CYS A 202 -7.97 0.37 -20.43
CA CYS A 202 -7.46 -0.37 -21.57
C CYS A 202 -8.57 -1.23 -22.19
N SER A 203 -8.39 -1.60 -23.45
CA SER A 203 -9.34 -2.47 -24.13
C SER A 203 -9.26 -3.89 -23.58
N ILE A 204 -10.27 -4.72 -23.88
CA ILE A 204 -10.21 -6.16 -23.56
C ILE A 204 -8.99 -6.82 -24.22
N GLY A 205 -8.65 -6.42 -25.46
CA GLY A 205 -7.47 -6.92 -26.16
C GLY A 205 -6.18 -6.58 -25.43
N ASP A 206 -5.99 -5.32 -25.07
CA ASP A 206 -4.82 -4.86 -24.31
C ASP A 206 -4.72 -5.59 -22.96
N ALA A 207 -5.85 -5.76 -22.25
CA ALA A 207 -5.89 -6.49 -20.99
C ALA A 207 -5.46 -7.95 -21.16
N ILE A 208 -5.86 -8.63 -22.24
CA ILE A 208 -5.42 -10.00 -22.55
C ILE A 208 -3.91 -10.03 -22.79
N SER A 209 -3.40 -9.13 -23.63
CA SER A 209 -1.96 -9.07 -23.95
C SER A 209 -1.11 -8.79 -22.71
N LEU A 210 -1.49 -7.81 -21.89
CA LEU A 210 -0.78 -7.44 -20.66
C LEU A 210 -0.84 -8.55 -19.60
N ALA A 211 -2.01 -9.17 -19.42
CA ALA A 211 -2.18 -10.29 -18.50
C ALA A 211 -1.35 -11.51 -18.92
N ALA A 212 -1.26 -11.81 -20.22
CA ALA A 212 -0.43 -12.89 -20.75
C ALA A 212 1.07 -12.62 -20.55
N LEU A 213 1.52 -11.37 -20.72
CA LEU A 213 2.89 -10.96 -20.39
C LEU A 213 3.17 -11.11 -18.89
N GLN A 214 2.23 -10.73 -18.04
CA GLN A 214 2.35 -10.94 -16.59
C GLN A 214 2.44 -12.44 -16.23
N LEU A 215 1.59 -13.28 -16.84
CA LEU A 215 1.65 -14.74 -16.64
C LEU A 215 3.01 -15.32 -17.04
N GLN A 216 3.53 -14.92 -18.20
CA GLN A 216 4.87 -15.30 -18.67
C GLN A 216 5.96 -14.84 -17.69
N SER A 217 5.87 -13.59 -17.20
CA SER A 217 6.84 -13.04 -16.24
C SER A 217 6.85 -13.79 -14.90
N ILE A 218 5.69 -14.24 -14.42
CA ILE A 218 5.56 -14.91 -13.12
C ILE A 218 5.85 -16.42 -13.22
N SER A 219 5.35 -17.06 -14.27
CA SER A 219 5.29 -18.52 -14.37
C SER A 219 6.30 -19.12 -15.35
N GLY A 220 7.00 -18.28 -16.12
CA GLY A 220 7.84 -18.71 -17.25
C GLY A 220 6.99 -19.20 -18.42
N ASP A 221 7.54 -20.10 -19.25
CA ASP A 221 6.85 -20.62 -20.42
C ASP A 221 5.61 -21.45 -20.06
N TYR A 222 4.63 -21.42 -20.95
CA TYR A 222 3.40 -22.16 -20.82
C TYR A 222 3.67 -23.67 -20.84
N HIS A 223 3.21 -24.35 -19.80
CA HIS A 223 3.12 -25.81 -19.76
C HIS A 223 1.73 -26.27 -19.34
N VAL A 224 1.11 -27.14 -20.15
CA VAL A 224 -0.24 -27.68 -19.89
C VAL A 224 -0.37 -28.35 -18.52
N LYS A 225 0.71 -28.96 -18.01
CA LYS A 225 0.73 -29.60 -16.69
C LYS A 225 0.67 -28.58 -15.54
N LYS A 226 1.26 -27.38 -15.72
CA LYS A 226 1.26 -26.30 -14.73
C LYS A 226 0.01 -25.42 -14.84
N ASN A 227 -0.51 -25.26 -16.06
CA ASN A 227 -1.67 -24.44 -16.39
C ASN A 227 -2.75 -25.28 -17.09
N PRO A 228 -3.36 -26.26 -16.38
CA PRO A 228 -4.43 -27.08 -16.95
C PRO A 228 -5.69 -26.25 -17.20
N HIS A 229 -6.60 -26.78 -18.02
CA HIS A 229 -7.92 -26.17 -18.22
C HIS A 229 -8.67 -26.01 -16.88
N GLY A 230 -9.28 -24.85 -16.70
CA GLY A 230 -9.89 -24.37 -15.47
C GLY A 230 -8.94 -23.66 -14.52
N TYR A 231 -7.62 -23.61 -14.78
CA TYR A 231 -6.63 -23.02 -13.85
C TYR A 231 -6.93 -21.55 -13.55
N LEU A 232 -7.13 -20.74 -14.60
CA LEU A 232 -7.41 -19.31 -14.44
C LEU A 232 -8.87 -19.05 -14.02
N SER A 233 -9.82 -19.90 -14.44
CA SER A 233 -11.22 -19.76 -14.01
C SER A 233 -11.44 -20.16 -12.54
N ARG A 234 -10.62 -21.06 -12.00
CA ARG A 234 -10.75 -21.54 -10.63
C ARG A 234 -10.59 -20.38 -9.65
N ASN A 235 -11.56 -20.25 -8.75
CA ASN A 235 -11.61 -19.17 -7.75
C ASN A 235 -11.46 -17.76 -8.35
N ASP A 236 -11.91 -17.57 -9.60
CA ASP A 236 -11.73 -16.33 -10.35
C ASP A 236 -10.27 -15.84 -10.45
N ALA A 237 -9.28 -16.74 -10.51
CA ALA A 237 -7.86 -16.37 -10.54
C ALA A 237 -7.50 -15.39 -11.68
N TYR A 238 -8.20 -15.45 -12.82
CA TYR A 238 -8.05 -14.48 -13.92
C TYR A 238 -8.23 -13.02 -13.48
N LYS A 239 -9.05 -12.75 -12.46
CA LYS A 239 -9.26 -11.38 -11.91
C LYS A 239 -7.99 -10.77 -11.32
N ASN A 240 -6.99 -11.59 -10.97
CA ASN A 240 -5.70 -11.13 -10.47
C ASN A 240 -4.77 -10.60 -11.57
N PHE A 241 -5.12 -10.80 -12.85
CA PHE A 241 -4.31 -10.41 -14.01
C PHE A 241 -5.00 -9.35 -14.88
N ILE A 242 -6.27 -9.02 -14.61
CA ILE A 242 -7.04 -8.07 -15.42
C ILE A 242 -7.54 -6.86 -14.61
N PRO A 243 -7.78 -5.71 -15.27
CA PRO A 243 -8.37 -4.53 -14.64
C PRO A 243 -9.72 -4.79 -13.97
N ARG A 244 -9.93 -4.17 -12.80
CA ARG A 244 -11.20 -4.29 -12.04
C ARG A 244 -12.43 -3.90 -12.86
N HIS A 245 -12.33 -2.87 -13.69
CA HIS A 245 -13.45 -2.39 -14.51
C HIS A 245 -13.86 -3.36 -15.64
N LEU A 246 -13.00 -4.36 -15.95
CA LEU A 246 -13.29 -5.42 -16.92
C LEU A 246 -13.84 -6.69 -16.26
N HIS A 247 -13.93 -6.74 -14.93
CA HIS A 247 -14.55 -7.85 -14.23
C HIS A 247 -16.01 -7.98 -14.67
N GLY A 248 -16.41 -9.18 -15.08
CA GLY A 248 -17.76 -9.46 -15.58
C GLY A 248 -18.03 -9.06 -17.04
N LYS A 249 -17.08 -8.44 -17.76
CA LYS A 249 -17.26 -8.11 -19.19
C LYS A 249 -17.24 -9.35 -20.09
N LEU A 250 -16.54 -10.41 -19.68
CA LEU A 250 -16.57 -11.73 -20.32
C LEU A 250 -16.85 -12.82 -19.27
N LYS A 251 -17.37 -13.97 -19.73
CA LYS A 251 -17.49 -15.17 -18.90
C LYS A 251 -16.08 -15.68 -18.52
N PRO A 252 -15.89 -16.29 -17.34
CA PRO A 252 -14.59 -16.84 -16.91
C PRO A 252 -13.93 -17.74 -17.95
N SER A 253 -14.69 -18.63 -18.59
CA SER A 253 -14.17 -19.52 -19.64
C SER A 253 -13.65 -18.78 -20.88
N LYS A 254 -14.25 -17.64 -21.24
CA LYS A 254 -13.78 -16.80 -22.35
C LYS A 254 -12.50 -16.06 -21.98
N TRP A 255 -12.40 -15.56 -20.74
CA TRP A 255 -11.16 -14.98 -20.23
C TRP A 255 -10.03 -15.99 -20.24
N GLU A 256 -10.26 -17.18 -19.68
CA GLU A 256 -9.25 -18.21 -19.64
C GLU A 256 -8.78 -18.67 -21.02
N ALA A 257 -9.71 -18.89 -21.96
CA ALA A 257 -9.36 -19.29 -23.31
C ALA A 257 -8.47 -18.24 -24.00
N ALA A 258 -8.85 -16.96 -23.91
CA ALA A 258 -8.10 -15.87 -24.52
C ALA A 258 -6.72 -15.67 -23.88
N LEU A 259 -6.64 -15.68 -22.54
CA LEU A 259 -5.39 -15.55 -21.80
C LEU A 259 -4.45 -16.73 -22.08
N THR A 260 -4.97 -17.95 -22.12
CA THR A 260 -4.17 -19.15 -22.40
C THR A 260 -3.64 -19.14 -23.82
N MET A 261 -4.44 -18.69 -24.79
CA MET A 261 -4.01 -18.56 -26.19
C MET A 261 -2.86 -17.57 -26.30
N GLN A 262 -3.03 -16.35 -25.78
CA GLN A 262 -2.01 -15.32 -25.83
C GLN A 262 -0.74 -15.69 -25.03
N TYR A 263 -0.90 -16.36 -23.89
CA TYR A 263 0.23 -16.83 -23.08
C TYR A 263 1.07 -17.87 -23.84
N LYS A 264 0.44 -18.80 -24.56
CA LYS A 264 1.15 -19.75 -25.43
C LYS A 264 1.93 -19.07 -26.54
N GLU A 265 1.38 -18.01 -27.14
CA GLU A 265 2.07 -17.23 -28.19
C GLU A 265 3.33 -16.51 -27.65
N ASN A 266 3.31 -16.13 -26.38
CA ASN A 266 4.44 -15.47 -25.72
C ASN A 266 5.52 -16.45 -25.23
N SER A 267 5.24 -17.75 -25.22
CA SER A 267 6.20 -18.79 -24.81
C SER A 267 7.10 -19.18 -25.98
N GLY A 268 8.41 -19.28 -25.70
CA GLY A 268 9.44 -19.64 -26.69
C GLY A 268 9.65 -21.13 -26.88
#